data_AF-A0A3N7CCF1-F1
#
_entry.id   AF-A0A3N7CCF1-F1
#
_cell.length_a   1.000
_cell.length_b   1.000
_cell.length_c   1.000
_cell.angle_alpha   90.00
_cell.angle_beta   90.00
_cell.angle_gamma   90.00
#
_symmetry.space_group_name_H-M   'P 1'
#
loop_
_entity.id
_entity.type
_entity.pdbx_description
1 polymer ?
#
loop_
_entity_poly.entity_id
_entity_poly.type
_entity_poly.pdbx_seq_one_letter_code
_entity_poly.pdbx_strand_id
1 'polypeptide(L)'
;MEAEGFWVRRAVKVNLSQDEKRQIGKTSAPRPSVDMVALHLARGELLALEAKSYADTPGVKLAQMQEEHELPTGRFKLFTSERYRSIVLARLKQDLVEAGMALPEMQVRLGLIAGKVNQGQSQAIRELMEARGWLFWSPDDIKAKQQAAQNEKA
;
A
#
# COMPACT_ATOMS: atom_id res chain seq x y z
N MET A 1 11.38 3.38 9.33
CA MET A 1 11.00 1.99 9.01
C MET A 1 12.09 1.00 9.34
N GLU A 2 13.23 0.97 8.64
CA GLU A 2 14.32 0.03 9.01
C GLU A 2 14.85 0.31 10.43
N ALA A 3 15.04 1.58 10.78
CA ALA A 3 15.34 2.01 12.16
C ALA A 3 14.24 1.63 13.17
N GLU A 4 13.02 1.38 12.71
CA GLU A 4 11.88 0.96 13.54
C GLU A 4 11.75 -0.59 13.58
N GLY A 5 12.76 -1.33 13.09
CA GLY A 5 12.78 -2.80 13.10
C GLY A 5 12.07 -3.47 11.93
N PHE A 6 11.64 -2.72 10.92
CA PHE A 6 11.06 -3.30 9.71
C PHE A 6 12.15 -3.79 8.74
N TRP A 7 11.98 -4.98 8.20
CA TRP A 7 12.62 -5.35 6.94
C TRP A 7 11.79 -4.81 5.77
N VAL A 8 12.44 -4.13 4.82
CA VAL A 8 11.75 -3.40 3.74
C VAL A 8 12.20 -3.86 2.37
N ARG A 9 11.24 -4.07 1.45
CA ARG A 9 11.50 -4.25 0.01
C ARG A 9 10.68 -3.28 -0.81
N ARG A 10 11.28 -2.76 -1.88
CA ARG A 10 10.63 -1.83 -2.81
C ARG A 10 10.29 -2.51 -4.14
N ALA A 11 9.31 -1.97 -4.84
CA ALA A 11 8.88 -2.40 -6.17
C ALA A 11 8.61 -3.92 -6.26
N VAL A 12 7.90 -4.46 -5.27
CA VAL A 12 7.63 -5.90 -5.15
C VAL A 12 6.63 -6.30 -6.20
N LYS A 13 7.04 -7.19 -7.11
CA LYS A 13 6.19 -7.73 -8.17
C LYS A 13 5.33 -8.87 -7.62
N VAL A 14 4.04 -8.86 -7.96
CA VAL A 14 3.06 -9.87 -7.52
C VAL A 14 2.78 -10.84 -8.66
N ASN A 15 3.04 -12.13 -8.46
CA ASN A 15 2.99 -13.14 -9.52
C ASN A 15 1.58 -13.73 -9.70
N LEU A 16 0.63 -12.90 -10.15
CA LEU A 16 -0.73 -13.37 -10.42
C LEU A 16 -0.75 -14.53 -11.42
N SER A 17 -1.47 -15.60 -11.07
CA SER A 17 -1.77 -16.73 -11.95
C SER A 17 -2.71 -16.31 -13.09
N GLN A 18 -2.87 -17.17 -14.10
CA GLN A 18 -3.83 -16.89 -15.18
C GLN A 18 -5.28 -16.85 -14.67
N ASP A 19 -5.63 -17.69 -13.69
CA ASP A 19 -6.97 -17.72 -13.10
C ASP A 19 -7.22 -16.46 -12.27
N GLU A 20 -6.23 -16.00 -11.49
CA GLU A 20 -6.33 -14.74 -10.75
C GLU A 20 -6.48 -13.54 -11.70
N LYS A 21 -5.75 -13.54 -12.82
CA LYS A 21 -5.92 -12.52 -13.88
C LYS A 21 -7.32 -12.52 -14.49
N ARG A 22 -7.92 -13.70 -14.69
CA ARG A 22 -9.32 -13.83 -15.13
C ARG A 22 -10.27 -13.30 -14.07
N GLN A 23 -10.06 -13.64 -12.79
CA GLN A 23 -10.91 -13.18 -11.69
C GLN A 23 -10.93 -11.65 -11.56
N ILE A 24 -9.78 -10.98 -11.74
CA ILE A 24 -9.74 -9.50 -11.73
C ILE A 24 -10.22 -8.86 -13.05
N GLY A 25 -10.74 -9.64 -14.00
CA GLY A 25 -11.26 -9.16 -15.29
C GLY A 25 -10.18 -8.57 -16.22
N LYS A 26 -8.92 -8.96 -16.04
CA LYS A 26 -7.79 -8.48 -16.85
C LYS A 26 -6.88 -9.65 -17.25
N THR A 27 -7.34 -10.43 -18.23
CA THR A 27 -6.64 -11.62 -18.76
C THR A 27 -5.22 -11.34 -19.27
N SER A 28 -4.94 -10.12 -19.72
CA SER A 28 -3.62 -9.65 -20.16
C SER A 28 -3.01 -8.56 -19.25
N ALA A 29 -3.45 -8.46 -17.98
CA ALA A 29 -2.89 -7.46 -17.07
C ALA A 29 -1.36 -7.61 -16.96
N PRO A 30 -0.62 -6.48 -16.99
CA PRO A 30 0.79 -6.48 -16.63
C PRO A 30 0.93 -6.96 -15.18
N ARG A 31 2.08 -7.55 -14.86
CA ARG A 31 2.38 -8.01 -13.49
C ARG A 31 2.25 -6.84 -12.51
N PRO A 32 1.29 -6.87 -11.56
CA PRO A 32 1.16 -5.82 -10.57
C PRO A 32 2.44 -5.65 -9.77
N SER A 33 2.68 -4.44 -9.29
CA SER A 33 3.68 -4.16 -8.27
C SER A 33 3.08 -3.41 -7.12
N VAL A 34 3.52 -3.76 -5.91
CA VAL A 34 3.35 -2.95 -4.71
C VAL A 34 4.61 -2.12 -4.52
N ASP A 35 4.46 -0.81 -4.32
CA ASP A 35 5.60 0.11 -4.25
C ASP A 35 6.57 -0.24 -3.13
N MET A 36 6.04 -0.66 -1.97
CA MET A 36 6.86 -1.10 -0.83
C MET A 36 6.16 -2.16 0.02
N VAL A 37 6.91 -3.17 0.45
CA VAL A 37 6.51 -4.13 1.47
C VAL A 37 7.38 -3.90 2.68
N ALA A 38 6.78 -3.83 3.87
CA ALA A 38 7.51 -3.72 5.12
C ALA A 38 7.01 -4.79 6.10
N LEU A 39 7.96 -5.50 6.70
CA LEU A 39 7.71 -6.63 7.59
C LEU A 39 8.32 -6.35 8.95
N HIS A 40 7.54 -6.50 10.02
CA HIS A 40 8.06 -6.49 11.39
C HIS A 40 7.71 -7.81 12.07
N LEU A 41 8.64 -8.77 12.04
CA LEU A 41 8.42 -10.15 12.52
C LEU A 41 7.97 -10.20 13.98
N ALA A 42 8.65 -9.50 14.88
CA ALA A 42 8.31 -9.54 16.31
C ALA A 42 6.93 -8.94 16.66
N ARG A 43 6.33 -8.16 15.74
CA ARG A 43 4.97 -7.60 15.90
C ARG A 43 3.94 -8.36 15.06
N GLY A 44 4.36 -9.30 14.22
CA GLY A 44 3.48 -9.95 13.25
C GLY A 44 2.89 -8.99 12.22
N GLU A 45 3.56 -7.86 11.94
CA GLU A 45 3.05 -6.85 11.00
C GLU A 45 3.61 -7.05 9.59
N LEU A 46 2.71 -7.14 8.60
CA LEU A 46 3.06 -7.14 7.17
C LEU A 46 2.32 -5.99 6.48
N LEU A 47 3.06 -5.00 6.01
CA LEU A 47 2.51 -3.82 5.33
C LEU A 47 2.72 -3.92 3.83
N ALA A 48 1.66 -3.65 3.06
CA ALA A 48 1.74 -3.39 1.63
C ALA A 48 1.43 -1.92 1.38
N LEU A 49 2.41 -1.16 0.89
CA LEU A 49 2.38 0.29 0.85
C LEU A 49 2.47 0.80 -0.58
N GLU A 50 1.50 1.63 -0.97
CA GLU A 50 1.51 2.40 -2.21
C GLU A 50 2.02 3.81 -1.94
N ALA A 51 2.97 4.29 -2.74
CA ALA A 51 3.51 5.64 -2.63
C ALA A 51 3.02 6.51 -3.79
N LYS A 52 2.58 7.73 -3.49
CA LYS A 52 2.13 8.70 -4.50
C LYS A 52 2.73 10.08 -4.21
N SER A 53 3.70 10.52 -5.01
CA SER A 53 4.46 11.76 -4.81
C SER A 53 3.72 13.03 -5.23
N TYR A 54 3.08 13.03 -6.40
CA TYR A 54 2.23 14.11 -6.91
C TYR A 54 2.87 15.52 -7.01
N ALA A 55 4.18 15.60 -7.25
CA ALA A 55 4.98 16.84 -7.26
C ALA A 55 4.28 18.04 -7.97
N ASP A 56 3.72 17.83 -9.16
CA ASP A 56 3.12 18.91 -9.99
C ASP A 56 1.60 18.88 -10.10
N THR A 57 0.94 18.17 -9.18
CA THR A 57 -0.53 18.00 -9.26
C THR A 57 -1.19 18.42 -7.95
N PRO A 58 -2.53 18.47 -7.88
CA PRO A 58 -3.23 18.78 -6.65
C PRO A 58 -3.10 17.73 -5.53
N GLY A 59 -2.39 16.61 -5.72
CA GLY A 59 -2.24 15.56 -4.70
C GLY A 59 -3.35 14.51 -4.71
N VAL A 60 -3.29 13.59 -3.75
CA VAL A 60 -4.36 12.60 -3.49
C VAL A 60 -5.64 13.34 -3.13
N LYS A 61 -6.74 13.03 -3.82
CA LYS A 61 -8.08 13.57 -3.52
C LYS A 61 -8.92 12.53 -2.80
N LEU A 62 -9.67 12.97 -1.78
CA LEU A 62 -10.60 12.12 -1.04
C LEU A 62 -11.61 11.43 -1.96
N ALA A 63 -12.22 12.20 -2.88
CA ALA A 63 -13.22 11.67 -3.82
C ALA A 63 -12.69 10.46 -4.62
N GLN A 64 -11.43 10.49 -5.04
CA GLN A 64 -10.81 9.39 -5.80
C GLN A 64 -10.55 8.15 -4.93
N MET A 65 -10.38 8.32 -3.63
CA MET A 65 -10.18 7.23 -2.65
C MET A 65 -11.52 6.60 -2.23
N GLN A 66 -12.62 7.34 -2.38
CA GLN A 66 -13.99 6.89 -2.10
C GLN A 66 -14.65 6.21 -3.30
N GLU A 67 -14.06 6.31 -4.50
CA GLU A 67 -14.54 5.55 -5.66
C GLU A 67 -14.53 4.05 -5.39
N GLU A 68 -15.51 3.36 -5.97
CA GLU A 68 -15.63 1.91 -5.93
C GLU A 68 -15.78 1.38 -7.35
N HIS A 69 -14.91 0.44 -7.71
CA HIS A 69 -14.86 -0.15 -9.05
C HIS A 69 -14.83 -1.67 -8.95
N GLU A 70 -15.77 -2.33 -9.64
CA GLU A 70 -15.74 -3.78 -9.76
C GLU A 70 -14.45 -4.25 -10.46
N LEU A 71 -14.06 -3.55 -11.52
CA LEU A 71 -12.84 -3.81 -12.27
C LEU A 71 -11.73 -2.80 -11.93
N PRO A 72 -10.46 -3.24 -11.86
CA PRO A 72 -9.36 -2.36 -11.47
C PRO A 72 -9.09 -1.28 -12.52
N THR A 73 -9.51 -0.05 -12.21
CA THR A 73 -9.29 1.15 -13.03
C THR A 73 -8.71 2.31 -12.21
N GLY A 74 -8.20 3.33 -12.90
CA GLY A 74 -7.62 4.51 -12.27
C GLY A 74 -6.27 4.25 -11.58
N ARG A 75 -5.85 5.20 -10.74
CA ARG A 75 -4.54 5.18 -10.06
C ARG A 75 -4.55 4.48 -8.72
N PHE A 76 -5.74 4.30 -8.13
CA PHE A 76 -5.93 3.81 -6.76
C PHE A 76 -6.56 2.42 -6.72
N LYS A 77 -6.28 1.57 -7.72
CA LYS A 77 -6.91 0.24 -7.91
C LYS A 77 -6.92 -0.63 -6.64
N LEU A 78 -5.85 -0.61 -5.84
CA LEU A 78 -5.79 -1.35 -4.57
C LEU A 78 -6.75 -0.80 -3.50
N PHE A 79 -7.09 0.48 -3.55
CA PHE A 79 -8.00 1.14 -2.62
C PHE A 79 -9.45 1.12 -3.12
N THR A 80 -9.66 1.19 -4.43
CA THR A 80 -10.98 1.39 -5.05
C THR A 80 -11.61 0.11 -5.61
N SER A 81 -10.85 -0.98 -5.80
CA SER A 81 -11.39 -2.26 -6.25
C SER A 81 -11.12 -3.35 -5.22
N GLU A 82 -12.17 -3.80 -4.53
CA GLU A 82 -12.07 -4.86 -3.53
C GLU A 82 -11.59 -6.17 -4.13
N ARG A 83 -12.19 -6.59 -5.25
CA ARG A 83 -11.80 -7.83 -5.94
C ARG A 83 -10.32 -7.83 -6.29
N TYR A 84 -9.83 -6.73 -6.86
CA TYR A 84 -8.42 -6.58 -7.20
C TYR A 84 -7.52 -6.58 -5.96
N ARG A 85 -7.89 -5.82 -4.93
CA ARG A 85 -7.16 -5.75 -3.65
C ARG A 85 -7.01 -7.13 -3.03
N SER A 86 -8.10 -7.86 -2.84
CA SER A 86 -8.11 -9.15 -2.15
C SER A 86 -7.21 -10.16 -2.87
N ILE A 87 -7.31 -10.25 -4.20
CA ILE A 87 -6.48 -11.17 -4.99
C ILE A 87 -5.01 -10.77 -4.97
N VAL A 88 -4.69 -9.49 -5.19
CA VAL A 88 -3.29 -9.02 -5.22
C VAL A 88 -2.63 -9.18 -3.85
N LEU A 89 -3.29 -8.83 -2.76
CA LEU A 89 -2.72 -8.95 -1.42
C LEU A 89 -2.61 -10.41 -0.96
N ALA A 90 -3.57 -11.27 -1.33
CA ALA A 90 -3.47 -12.71 -1.07
C ALA A 90 -2.28 -13.33 -1.81
N ARG A 91 -2.14 -13.05 -3.12
CA ARG A 91 -1.00 -13.52 -3.91
C ARG A 91 0.32 -12.95 -3.40
N LEU A 92 0.37 -11.67 -3.04
CA LEU A 92 1.58 -11.06 -2.44
C LEU A 92 2.01 -11.81 -1.19
N LYS A 93 1.07 -12.08 -0.27
CA LYS A 93 1.35 -12.86 0.94
C LYS A 93 1.86 -14.25 0.60
N GLN A 94 1.19 -14.95 -0.32
CA GLN A 94 1.60 -16.28 -0.76
C GLN A 94 3.03 -16.26 -1.32
N ASP A 95 3.34 -15.33 -2.23
CA ASP A 95 4.69 -15.18 -2.81
C ASP A 95 5.75 -14.94 -1.72
N LEU A 96 5.43 -14.16 -0.67
CA LEU A 96 6.34 -13.91 0.45
C LEU A 96 6.52 -15.13 1.34
N VAL A 97 5.46 -15.88 1.62
CA VAL A 97 5.51 -17.12 2.41
C VAL A 97 6.33 -18.19 1.68
N GLU A 98 6.09 -18.38 0.39
CA GLU A 98 6.85 -19.32 -0.46
C GLU A 98 8.34 -18.96 -0.54
N ALA A 99 8.66 -17.66 -0.49
CA ALA A 99 10.03 -17.18 -0.43
C ALA A 99 10.68 -17.26 0.98
N GLY A 100 9.96 -17.76 2.00
CA GLY A 100 10.42 -17.79 3.39
C GLY A 100 10.53 -16.42 4.06
N MET A 101 9.86 -15.40 3.50
CA MET A 101 9.94 -14.00 3.93
C MET A 101 8.80 -13.59 4.85
N ALA A 102 7.68 -14.32 4.90
CA ALA A 102 6.55 -14.03 5.78
C ALA A 102 5.97 -15.32 6.37
N LEU A 103 5.28 -15.21 7.50
CA LEU A 103 4.60 -16.34 8.13
C LEU A 103 3.15 -16.46 7.63
N PRO A 104 2.60 -17.68 7.47
CA PRO A 104 1.24 -17.91 6.97
C PRO A 104 0.13 -17.22 7.77
N GLU A 105 0.33 -16.95 9.06
CA GLU A 105 -0.62 -16.30 9.95
C GLU A 105 -0.64 -14.77 9.83
N MET A 106 0.40 -14.17 9.23
CA MET A 106 0.51 -12.71 9.12
C MET A 106 -0.59 -12.14 8.24
N GLN A 107 -1.17 -11.01 8.65
CA GLN A 107 -2.17 -10.31 7.86
C GLN A 107 -1.54 -9.11 7.14
N VAL A 108 -1.86 -8.96 5.85
CA VAL A 108 -1.38 -7.83 5.06
C VAL A 108 -2.25 -6.62 5.36
N ARG A 109 -1.66 -5.58 5.97
CA ARG A 109 -2.29 -4.27 6.11
C ARG A 109 -1.89 -3.39 4.92
N LEU A 110 -2.88 -2.98 4.13
CA LEU A 110 -2.68 -2.03 3.04
C LEU A 110 -2.44 -0.62 3.59
N GLY A 111 -1.60 0.17 2.93
CA GLY A 111 -1.42 1.57 3.27
C GLY A 111 -1.05 2.47 2.11
N LEU A 112 -1.30 3.77 2.28
CA LEU A 112 -0.97 4.83 1.34
C LEU A 112 0.03 5.79 1.97
N ILE A 113 1.11 6.07 1.23
CA ILE A 113 2.09 7.12 1.53
C ILE A 113 1.89 8.23 0.51
N ALA A 114 1.35 9.36 0.94
CA ALA A 114 1.05 10.50 0.09
C ALA A 114 2.10 11.60 0.27
N GLY A 115 2.91 11.85 -0.76
CA GLY A 115 3.83 13.00 -0.79
C GLY A 115 3.10 14.34 -0.95
N LYS A 116 1.87 14.32 -1.47
CA LYS A 116 0.99 15.48 -1.55
C LYS A 116 -0.48 15.05 -1.47
N VAL A 117 -1.27 15.82 -0.72
CA VAL A 117 -2.71 15.63 -0.55
C VAL A 117 -3.41 16.91 -0.99
N ASN A 118 -4.60 16.76 -1.56
CA ASN A 118 -5.43 17.88 -1.97
C ASN A 118 -5.84 18.72 -0.76
N GLN A 119 -5.81 20.03 -0.92
CA GLN A 119 -5.86 21.04 0.15
C GLN A 119 -6.89 20.69 1.24
N GLY A 120 -6.40 20.55 2.49
CA GLY A 120 -7.25 20.28 3.66
C GLY A 120 -7.77 18.84 3.80
N GLN A 121 -7.53 17.94 2.84
CA GLN A 121 -8.15 16.62 2.83
C GLN A 121 -7.36 15.55 3.59
N SER A 122 -6.18 15.86 4.15
CA SER A 122 -5.36 14.86 4.87
C SER A 122 -6.12 14.19 6.00
N GLN A 123 -6.88 14.96 6.79
CA GLN A 123 -7.64 14.42 7.91
C GLN A 123 -8.79 13.53 7.46
N ALA A 124 -9.58 13.98 6.48
CA ALA A 124 -10.68 13.17 5.94
C ALA A 124 -10.19 11.87 5.26
N ILE A 125 -9.02 11.91 4.59
CA ILE A 125 -8.39 10.70 4.06
C ILE A 125 -7.92 9.79 5.20
N ARG A 126 -7.34 10.34 6.27
CA ARG A 126 -6.94 9.56 7.44
C ARG A 126 -8.12 8.80 8.02
N GLU A 127 -9.24 9.49 8.26
CA GLU A 127 -10.48 8.90 8.78
C GLU A 127 -11.02 7.79 7.87
N LEU A 128 -11.04 8.00 6.55
CA LEU A 128 -11.43 6.99 5.57
C LEU A 128 -10.53 5.74 5.64
N MET A 129 -9.22 5.95 5.75
CA MET A 129 -8.24 4.87 5.77
C MET A 129 -8.32 4.07 7.07
N GLU A 130 -8.47 4.76 8.21
CA GLU A 130 -8.68 4.14 9.53
C GLU A 130 -9.98 3.33 9.59
N ALA A 131 -11.09 3.88 9.07
CA ALA A 131 -12.37 3.17 8.99
C ALA A 131 -12.28 1.86 8.16
N ARG A 132 -11.32 1.78 7.23
CA ARG A 132 -11.05 0.58 6.42
C ARG A 132 -9.92 -0.30 6.98
N GLY A 133 -9.35 0.04 8.14
CA GLY A 133 -8.23 -0.67 8.76
C GLY A 133 -6.89 -0.47 8.03
N TRP A 134 -6.79 0.50 7.14
CA TRP A 134 -5.60 0.77 6.35
C TRP A 134 -4.66 1.75 7.05
N LEU A 135 -3.41 1.82 6.58
CA LEU A 135 -2.42 2.80 7.05
C LEU A 135 -2.42 4.02 6.14
N PHE A 136 -2.27 5.21 6.71
CA PHE A 136 -2.07 6.43 5.93
C PHE A 136 -0.94 7.29 6.51
N TRP A 137 0.00 7.64 5.64
CA TRP A 137 1.00 8.68 5.90
C TRP A 137 0.73 9.87 4.97
N SER A 138 0.34 10.96 5.60
CA SER A 138 0.22 12.27 5.00
C SER A 138 1.61 12.89 4.75
N PRO A 139 1.68 14.01 4.00
CA PRO A 139 2.94 14.72 3.78
C PRO A 139 3.63 15.14 5.08
N ASP A 140 2.86 15.49 6.11
CA ASP A 140 3.42 15.93 7.38
C ASP A 140 3.93 14.77 8.23
N ASP A 141 3.28 13.59 8.18
CA ASP A 141 3.82 12.37 8.81
C ASP A 141 5.18 11.99 8.20
N ILE A 142 5.31 12.12 6.87
CA ILE A 142 6.56 11.83 6.15
C ILE A 142 7.67 12.78 6.62
N LYS A 143 7.40 14.08 6.68
CA LYS A 143 8.37 15.08 7.16
C LYS A 143 8.79 14.81 8.61
N ALA A 144 7.83 14.53 9.49
CA ALA A 144 8.11 14.23 10.90
C ALA A 144 8.99 12.99 11.04
N LYS A 145 8.70 11.91 10.30
CA LYS A 145 9.53 10.69 10.29
C LYS A 145 10.93 10.93 9.72
N GLN A 146 11.07 11.77 8.70
CA GLN A 146 12.37 12.12 8.13
C GLN A 146 13.22 12.93 9.13
N GLN A 147 12.62 13.88 9.84
CA GLN A 147 13.32 14.65 10.88
C GLN A 147 13.74 13.78 12.07
N ALA A 148 12.86 12.90 12.55
CA ALA A 148 13.22 11.95 13.60
C ALA A 148 14.44 11.08 13.20
N ALA A 149 14.43 10.56 11.97
CA ALA A 149 15.53 9.73 11.46
C ALA A 149 16.85 10.51 11.22
N GLN A 150 16.80 11.83 11.05
CA GLN A 150 18.00 12.68 10.96
C GLN A 150 18.58 12.94 12.34
N ASN A 151 17.72 13.18 13.34
CA ASN A 151 18.15 13.45 14.72
C ASN A 151 18.78 12.21 15.40
N GLU A 152 18.36 11.00 15.03
CA GLU A 152 18.96 9.75 15.55
C GLU A 152 20.36 9.46 14.98
N LYS A 153 20.76 10.17 13.92
CA LYS A 153 22.08 10.01 13.27
C LYS A 153 23.09 11.09 13.66
N ALA A 154 22.65 12.13 14.37
CA ALA A 154 23.47 13.24 14.85
C ALA A 154 23.96 12.99 16.27
#